data_AF-A0A2S2B4G5-F1
#
_entry.id   AF-A0A2S2B4G5-F1
#
_cell.length_a   1.000
_cell.length_b   1.000
_cell.length_c   1.000
_cell.angle_alpha   90.00
_cell.angle_beta   90.00
_cell.angle_gamma   90.00
#
_symmetry.space_group_name_H-M   'P 1'
#
loop_
_entity.id
_entity.type
_entity.pdbx_description
1 polymer ?
#
loop_
_entity_poly.entity_id
_entity_poly.type
_entity_poly.pdbx_seq_one_letter_code
_entity_poly.pdbx_strand_id
1 'polypeptide(L)'
;MSWSTLALAILAVLSTQSIYASAQARSPWSDTATADAFIQNFLAAVSGSGAFTSDQLDDMSTIGDTIMSAMDKMARSNKSSQHKLQALNMAFASSMAEIAAVEQGGMSMAVKTNAIVDGLNSAFYMTTGAANPQFVNEMRSLISMISAASANEVSYGGGASAAAAAAGGYGQGPSGYGPGASASSAAAAAAPSGYGPSQQG
;
A
#
# COMPACT_ATOMS: atom_id res chain seq x y z
N MET A 1 -4.67 53.51 -5.76
CA MET A 1 -4.83 52.05 -5.68
C MET A 1 -5.07 51.73 -4.22
N SER A 2 -6.30 51.36 -3.91
CA SER A 2 -6.99 51.63 -2.65
C SER A 2 -6.59 50.69 -1.52
N TRP A 3 -6.55 51.23 -0.30
CA TRP A 3 -6.46 50.50 0.99
C TRP A 3 -7.31 49.21 1.03
N SER A 4 -8.46 49.21 0.37
CA SER A 4 -9.37 48.07 0.22
C SER A 4 -8.76 46.84 -0.48
N THR A 5 -7.89 47.02 -1.48
CA THR A 5 -7.24 45.89 -2.17
C THR A 5 -6.15 45.26 -1.30
N LEU A 6 -5.49 46.08 -0.48
CA LEU A 6 -4.47 45.61 0.47
C LEU A 6 -5.10 44.87 1.66
N ALA A 7 -6.26 45.33 2.16
CA ALA A 7 -7.03 44.64 3.19
C ALA A 7 -7.57 43.28 2.70
N LEU A 8 -8.06 43.21 1.47
CA LEU A 8 -8.51 41.94 0.85
C LEU A 8 -7.35 40.95 0.64
N ALA A 9 -6.18 41.44 0.20
CA ALA A 9 -5.00 40.59 0.05
C ALA A 9 -4.51 40.05 1.40
N ILE A 10 -4.51 40.87 2.46
CA ILE A 10 -4.15 40.44 3.81
C ILE A 10 -5.17 39.45 4.37
N LEU A 11 -6.48 39.69 4.18
CA LEU A 11 -7.52 38.74 4.60
C LEU A 11 -7.41 37.40 3.85
N ALA A 12 -7.11 37.42 2.55
CA ALA A 12 -6.87 36.23 1.76
C ALA A 12 -5.65 35.46 2.26
N VAL A 13 -4.53 36.15 2.53
CA VAL A 13 -3.33 35.51 3.09
C VAL A 13 -3.61 34.96 4.48
N LEU A 14 -4.25 35.71 5.39
CA LEU A 14 -4.59 35.21 6.72
C LEU A 14 -5.56 34.02 6.66
N SER A 15 -6.59 34.04 5.81
CA SER A 15 -7.53 32.92 5.69
C SER A 15 -6.85 31.68 5.13
N THR A 16 -5.96 31.83 4.15
CA THR A 16 -5.19 30.68 3.63
C THR A 16 -4.25 30.12 4.71
N GLN A 17 -3.54 30.99 5.45
CA GLN A 17 -2.65 30.56 6.54
C GLN A 17 -3.42 29.94 7.72
N SER A 18 -4.65 30.38 7.99
CA SER A 18 -5.53 29.82 9.02
C SER A 18 -5.95 28.39 8.66
N ILE A 19 -6.20 28.11 7.38
CA ILE A 19 -6.53 26.77 6.89
C ILE A 19 -5.33 25.84 7.09
N TYR A 20 -4.12 26.26 6.71
CA TYR A 20 -2.90 25.44 6.89
C TYR A 20 -2.56 25.20 8.36
N ALA A 21 -2.70 26.21 9.23
CA ALA A 21 -2.49 26.05 10.67
C ALA A 21 -3.53 25.15 11.33
N SER A 22 -4.80 25.20 10.89
CA SER A 22 -5.87 24.34 11.41
C SER A 22 -5.77 22.89 10.92
N ALA A 23 -5.25 22.66 9.71
CA ALA A 23 -4.98 21.32 9.17
C ALA A 23 -3.78 20.64 9.84
N GLN A 24 -2.74 21.41 10.23
CA GLN A 24 -1.63 20.90 11.05
C GLN A 24 -2.00 20.68 12.52
N ALA A 25 -3.06 21.33 13.01
CA ALA A 25 -3.49 21.25 14.42
C ALA A 25 -4.39 20.04 14.75
N ARG A 26 -4.94 19.33 13.75
CA ARG A 26 -5.88 18.23 13.97
C ARG A 26 -5.36 16.92 13.38
N SER A 27 -4.37 16.35 14.06
CA SER A 27 -3.92 14.99 13.82
C SER A 27 -4.83 14.01 14.59
N PRO A 28 -5.25 12.88 14.02
CA PRO A 28 -5.98 11.85 14.77
C PRO A 28 -5.14 11.30 15.93
N TRP A 29 -3.81 11.47 15.87
CA TRP A 29 -2.86 11.02 16.88
C TRP A 29 -2.67 12.03 18.02
N SER A 30 -3.43 13.14 18.07
CA SER A 30 -3.28 14.19 19.10
C SER A 30 -3.43 13.66 20.52
N ASP A 31 -4.29 12.67 20.69
CA ASP A 31 -4.61 12.02 21.94
C ASP A 31 -5.05 10.58 21.70
N THR A 32 -4.95 9.77 22.74
CA THR A 32 -5.26 8.34 22.70
C THR A 32 -6.71 8.06 22.28
N ALA A 33 -7.68 8.87 22.72
CA ALA A 33 -9.09 8.61 22.43
C ALA A 33 -9.42 8.89 20.96
N THR A 34 -8.89 9.99 20.40
CA THR A 34 -9.06 10.31 18.98
C THR A 34 -8.35 9.28 18.09
N ALA A 35 -7.19 8.77 18.50
CA ALA A 35 -6.47 7.76 17.74
C ALA A 35 -7.17 6.40 17.74
N ASP A 36 -7.72 6.00 18.88
CA ASP A 36 -8.54 4.79 19.00
C ASP A 36 -9.76 4.87 18.09
N ALA A 37 -10.49 5.99 18.15
CA ALA A 37 -11.61 6.24 17.25
C ALA A 37 -11.18 6.23 15.78
N PHE A 38 -10.00 6.77 15.45
CA PHE A 38 -9.48 6.77 14.09
C PHE A 38 -9.25 5.33 13.58
N ILE A 39 -8.55 4.51 14.37
CA ILE A 39 -8.25 3.12 14.03
C ILE A 39 -9.55 2.32 13.90
N GLN A 40 -10.48 2.45 14.84
CA GLN A 40 -11.75 1.72 14.80
C GLN A 40 -12.60 2.10 13.58
N ASN A 41 -12.71 3.40 13.26
CA ASN A 41 -13.45 3.85 12.08
C ASN A 41 -12.79 3.39 10.77
N PHE A 42 -11.46 3.39 10.72
CA PHE A 42 -10.72 2.84 9.59
C PHE A 42 -10.99 1.34 9.41
N LEU A 43 -10.83 0.54 10.46
CA LEU A 43 -11.05 -0.92 10.42
C LEU A 43 -12.51 -1.27 10.08
N ALA A 44 -13.47 -0.53 10.61
CA ALA A 44 -14.88 -0.70 10.27
C ALA A 44 -15.16 -0.42 8.78
N ALA A 45 -14.57 0.64 8.23
CA ALA A 45 -14.72 0.95 6.81
C ALA A 45 -14.03 -0.09 5.91
N VAL A 46 -12.83 -0.53 6.27
CA VAL A 46 -12.07 -1.51 5.50
C VAL A 46 -12.71 -2.90 5.56
N SER A 47 -13.18 -3.34 6.73
CA SER A 47 -13.94 -4.60 6.86
C SER A 47 -15.27 -4.56 6.10
N GLY A 48 -15.99 -3.43 6.15
CA GLY A 48 -17.23 -3.23 5.40
C GLY A 48 -17.06 -3.20 3.87
N SER A 49 -15.84 -2.97 3.37
CA SER A 49 -15.56 -2.92 1.93
C SER A 49 -15.57 -4.30 1.25
N GLY A 50 -15.36 -5.38 2.01
CA GLY A 50 -15.19 -6.74 1.46
C GLY A 50 -13.92 -6.93 0.62
N ALA A 51 -13.02 -5.94 0.56
CA ALA A 51 -11.81 -6.00 -0.27
C ALA A 51 -10.70 -6.90 0.32
N PHE A 52 -10.74 -7.13 1.63
CA PHE A 52 -9.71 -7.83 2.40
C PHE A 52 -10.23 -9.17 2.95
N THR A 53 -9.33 -10.13 3.13
CA THR A 53 -9.63 -11.40 3.79
C THR A 53 -9.73 -11.23 5.31
N SER A 54 -10.31 -12.22 6.00
CA SER A 54 -10.36 -12.21 7.46
C SER A 54 -8.98 -12.12 8.11
N ASP A 55 -7.99 -12.83 7.57
CA ASP A 55 -6.60 -12.80 8.07
C ASP A 55 -5.99 -11.40 7.90
N GLN A 56 -6.15 -10.78 6.72
CA GLN A 56 -5.72 -9.40 6.48
C GLN A 56 -6.34 -8.41 7.45
N LEU A 57 -7.63 -8.58 7.76
CA LEU A 57 -8.34 -7.73 8.71
C LEU A 57 -7.85 -7.95 10.16
N ASP A 58 -7.50 -9.18 10.52
CA ASP A 58 -6.92 -9.53 11.83
C ASP A 58 -5.51 -8.94 11.99
N ASP A 59 -4.70 -9.01 10.95
CA ASP A 59 -3.36 -8.39 10.91
C ASP A 59 -3.46 -6.87 11.02
N MET A 60 -4.40 -6.24 10.29
CA MET A 60 -4.66 -4.81 10.42
C MET A 60 -5.11 -4.43 11.84
N SER A 61 -5.95 -5.24 12.48
CA SER A 61 -6.39 -5.03 13.86
C SER A 61 -5.23 -5.12 14.85
N THR A 62 -4.39 -6.15 14.72
CA THR A 62 -3.21 -6.38 15.57
C THR A 62 -2.22 -5.21 15.50
N ILE A 63 -2.04 -4.63 14.31
CA ILE A 63 -1.21 -3.43 14.13
C ILE A 63 -1.86 -2.21 14.77
N GLY A 64 -3.19 -2.06 14.65
CA GLY A 64 -3.96 -1.04 15.36
C GLY A 64 -3.70 -1.06 16.87
N ASP A 65 -3.81 -2.24 17.49
CA ASP A 65 -3.55 -2.45 18.92
C ASP A 65 -2.10 -2.14 19.31
N THR A 66 -1.15 -2.48 18.43
CA THR A 66 0.28 -2.19 18.62
C THR A 66 0.55 -0.69 18.64
N ILE A 67 -0.07 0.06 17.72
CA ILE A 67 0.04 1.52 17.64
C ILE A 67 -0.61 2.18 18.86
N MET A 68 -1.79 1.70 19.26
CA MET A 68 -2.48 2.17 20.45
C MET A 68 -1.63 1.96 21.72
N SER A 69 -1.01 0.78 21.84
CA SER A 69 -0.07 0.48 22.93
C SER A 69 1.16 1.39 22.92
N ALA A 70 1.67 1.76 21.73
CA ALA A 70 2.78 2.69 21.59
C ALA A 70 2.37 4.13 21.98
N MET A 71 1.15 4.55 21.64
CA MET A 71 0.59 5.83 22.04
C MET A 71 0.42 5.93 23.56
N ASP A 72 -0.12 4.90 24.20
CA ASP A 72 -0.26 4.87 25.66
C ASP A 72 1.08 5.03 26.38
N LYS A 73 2.13 4.37 25.89
CA LYS A 73 3.50 4.55 26.40
C LYS A 73 4.01 5.98 26.17
N MET A 74 3.66 6.61 25.05
CA MET A 74 4.04 7.98 24.73
C MET A 74 3.32 9.00 25.62
N ALA A 75 2.02 8.81 25.84
CA ALA A 75 1.19 9.63 26.72
C ALA A 75 1.72 9.59 28.16
N ARG A 76 2.01 8.39 28.69
CA ARG A 76 2.57 8.20 30.04
C ARG A 76 3.95 8.81 30.22
N SER A 77 4.76 8.83 29.15
CA SER A 77 6.11 9.42 29.20
C SER A 77 6.12 10.94 29.01
N ASN A 78 4.97 11.58 28.76
CA ASN A 78 4.83 13.02 28.49
C ASN A 78 5.78 13.51 27.37
N LYS A 79 6.14 12.60 26.45
CA LYS A 79 7.07 12.83 25.34
C LYS A 79 6.35 12.77 23.99
N SER A 80 5.12 13.26 23.90
CA SER A 80 4.45 13.47 22.62
C SER A 80 5.02 14.73 21.97
N SER A 81 5.61 14.58 20.79
CA SER A 81 6.06 15.69 19.96
C SER A 81 5.43 15.55 18.59
N GLN A 82 5.23 16.66 17.88
CA GLN A 82 4.65 16.66 16.52
C GLN A 82 5.32 15.64 15.59
N HIS A 83 6.65 15.53 15.64
CA HIS A 83 7.41 14.57 14.83
C HIS A 83 7.08 13.11 15.15
N LYS A 84 6.77 12.78 16.41
CA LYS A 84 6.37 11.43 16.79
C LYS A 84 4.94 11.10 16.36
N LEU A 85 4.04 12.07 16.43
CA LEU A 85 2.68 11.93 15.91
C LEU A 85 2.69 11.74 14.38
N GLN A 86 3.56 12.47 13.69
CA GLN A 86 3.79 12.29 12.26
C GLN A 86 4.39 10.91 11.96
N ALA A 87 5.36 10.45 12.75
CA ALA A 87 5.96 9.13 12.59
C ALA A 87 4.93 8.00 12.82
N LEU A 88 4.03 8.14 13.79
CA LEU A 88 2.93 7.21 14.00
C LEU A 88 1.98 7.16 12.81
N ASN A 89 1.64 8.33 12.25
CA ASN A 89 0.80 8.41 11.06
C ASN A 89 1.44 7.67 9.87
N MET A 90 2.75 7.85 9.68
CA MET A 90 3.52 7.17 8.64
C MET A 90 3.71 5.68 8.91
N ALA A 91 3.88 5.28 10.17
CA ALA A 91 3.99 3.87 10.56
C ALA A 91 2.67 3.13 10.32
N PHE A 92 1.55 3.70 10.76
CA PHE A 92 0.21 3.18 10.48
C PHE A 92 -0.01 3.03 8.97
N ALA A 93 0.24 4.10 8.23
CA ALA A 93 0.18 4.13 6.78
C ALA A 93 0.98 3.00 6.12
N SER A 94 2.27 2.91 6.47
CA SER A 94 3.19 1.92 5.92
C SER A 94 2.73 0.50 6.20
N SER A 95 2.28 0.23 7.43
CA SER A 95 1.80 -1.09 7.81
C SER A 95 0.52 -1.50 7.07
N MET A 96 -0.45 -0.58 6.92
CA MET A 96 -1.67 -0.88 6.15
C MET A 96 -1.36 -1.08 4.67
N ALA A 97 -0.41 -0.31 4.14
CA ALA A 97 0.03 -0.43 2.77
C ALA A 97 0.78 -1.75 2.52
N GLU A 98 1.57 -2.20 3.48
CA GLU A 98 2.29 -3.47 3.44
C GLU A 98 1.34 -4.67 3.41
N ILE A 99 0.36 -4.73 4.32
CA ILE A 99 -0.67 -5.78 4.32
C ILE A 99 -1.39 -5.83 2.98
N ALA A 100 -1.80 -4.68 2.44
CA ALA A 100 -2.50 -4.63 1.16
C ALA A 100 -1.63 -5.11 -0.02
N ALA A 101 -0.34 -4.77 -0.01
CA ALA A 101 0.59 -4.98 -1.10
C ALA A 101 1.26 -6.36 -1.11
N VAL A 102 1.54 -6.92 0.07
CA VAL A 102 2.33 -8.15 0.25
C VAL A 102 1.43 -9.36 0.49
N GLU A 103 0.34 -9.21 1.25
CA GLU A 103 -0.50 -10.35 1.55
C GLU A 103 -1.35 -10.75 0.35
N GLN A 104 -1.16 -12.01 -0.05
CA GLN A 104 -1.92 -12.61 -1.15
C GLN A 104 -3.37 -12.88 -0.73
N GLY A 105 -4.26 -12.90 -1.71
CA GLY A 105 -5.70 -13.06 -1.48
C GLY A 105 -6.45 -11.74 -1.41
N GLY A 106 -7.76 -11.79 -1.15
CA GLY A 106 -8.64 -10.64 -1.22
C GLY A 106 -8.93 -10.21 -2.67
N MET A 107 -9.44 -9.00 -2.82
CA MET A 107 -9.73 -8.42 -4.15
C MET A 107 -8.47 -7.86 -4.81
N SER A 108 -8.60 -7.37 -6.04
CA SER A 108 -7.49 -6.76 -6.79
C SER A 108 -6.82 -5.61 -6.00
N MET A 109 -5.54 -5.38 -6.25
CA MET A 109 -4.75 -4.31 -5.61
C MET A 109 -5.43 -2.94 -5.70
N ALA A 110 -6.04 -2.62 -6.84
CA ALA A 110 -6.76 -1.37 -7.04
C ALA A 110 -7.97 -1.25 -6.10
N VAL A 111 -8.70 -2.34 -5.89
CA VAL A 111 -9.87 -2.37 -4.98
C VAL A 111 -9.42 -2.26 -3.52
N LYS A 112 -8.37 -2.99 -3.12
CA LYS A 112 -7.76 -2.86 -1.78
C LYS A 112 -7.28 -1.43 -1.51
N THR A 113 -6.61 -0.82 -2.49
CA THR A 113 -6.12 0.57 -2.39
C THR A 113 -7.28 1.55 -2.20
N ASN A 114 -8.36 1.40 -2.97
CA ASN A 114 -9.53 2.25 -2.82
C ASN A 114 -10.20 2.06 -1.46
N ALA A 115 -10.36 0.82 -0.99
CA ALA A 115 -10.92 0.54 0.33
C ALA A 115 -10.10 1.18 1.47
N ILE A 116 -8.76 1.12 1.41
CA ILE A 116 -7.89 1.81 2.36
C ILE A 116 -8.08 3.33 2.29
N VAL A 117 -8.09 3.89 1.09
CA VAL A 117 -8.25 5.34 0.91
C VAL A 117 -9.60 5.83 1.42
N ASP A 118 -10.67 5.12 1.11
CA ASP A 118 -12.02 5.47 1.56
C ASP A 118 -12.14 5.32 3.07
N GLY A 119 -11.56 4.26 3.64
CA GLY A 119 -11.47 4.07 5.09
C GLY A 119 -10.69 5.17 5.79
N LEU A 120 -9.55 5.59 5.23
CA LEU A 120 -8.76 6.70 5.76
C LEU A 120 -9.53 8.01 5.71
N ASN A 121 -10.16 8.34 4.57
CA ASN A 121 -10.97 9.55 4.46
C ASN A 121 -12.10 9.56 5.48
N SER A 122 -12.83 8.45 5.63
CA SER A 122 -13.88 8.30 6.62
C SER A 122 -13.35 8.51 8.04
N ALA A 123 -12.26 7.83 8.39
CA ALA A 123 -11.64 7.93 9.71
C ALA A 123 -11.16 9.36 10.02
N PHE A 124 -10.54 10.05 9.06
CA PHE A 124 -10.17 11.46 9.20
C PHE A 124 -11.39 12.36 9.42
N TYR A 125 -12.43 12.22 8.60
CA TYR A 125 -13.66 13.00 8.77
C TYR A 125 -14.31 12.78 10.14
N MET A 126 -14.36 11.54 10.63
CA MET A 126 -14.99 11.21 11.89
C MET A 126 -14.21 11.66 13.12
N THR A 127 -12.90 11.86 13.00
CA THR A 127 -12.03 12.19 14.14
C THR A 127 -11.58 13.64 14.15
N THR A 128 -11.12 14.16 13.01
CA THR A 128 -10.56 15.51 12.90
C THR A 128 -11.57 16.50 12.29
N GLY A 129 -12.66 15.99 11.70
CA GLY A 129 -13.66 16.78 11.00
C GLY A 129 -13.22 17.23 9.59
N ALA A 130 -12.06 16.77 9.10
CA ALA A 130 -11.55 17.14 7.78
C ALA A 130 -10.75 16.00 7.15
N ALA A 131 -10.93 15.77 5.85
CA ALA A 131 -10.07 14.88 5.09
C ALA A 131 -8.63 15.40 5.03
N ASN A 132 -7.67 14.48 4.96
CA ASN A 132 -6.27 14.77 4.72
C ASN A 132 -5.85 14.24 3.33
N PRO A 133 -6.10 14.99 2.24
CA PRO A 133 -5.83 14.53 0.88
C PRO A 133 -4.34 14.32 0.63
N GLN A 134 -3.45 15.06 1.30
CA GLN A 134 -2.01 14.87 1.19
C GLN A 134 -1.62 13.48 1.70
N PHE A 135 -2.03 13.13 2.93
CA PHE A 135 -1.73 11.83 3.52
C PHE A 135 -2.34 10.67 2.71
N VAL A 136 -3.56 10.84 2.21
CA VAL A 136 -4.21 9.85 1.34
C VAL A 136 -3.44 9.63 0.03
N ASN A 137 -2.87 10.68 -0.55
CA ASN A 137 -2.04 10.55 -1.75
C ASN A 137 -0.68 9.90 -1.46
N GLU A 138 -0.07 10.23 -0.32
CA GLU A 138 1.14 9.54 0.17
C GLU A 138 0.86 8.04 0.35
N MET A 139 -0.30 7.67 0.89
CA MET A 139 -0.74 6.28 1.02
C MET A 139 -0.87 5.53 -0.30
N ARG A 140 -1.50 6.14 -1.30
CA ARG A 140 -1.57 5.57 -2.65
C ARG A 140 -0.18 5.32 -3.24
N SER A 141 0.72 6.29 -3.05
CA SER A 141 2.10 6.18 -3.52
C SER A 141 2.87 5.07 -2.79
N LEU A 142 2.68 4.93 -1.48
CA LEU A 142 3.31 3.87 -0.68
C LEU A 142 2.83 2.49 -1.10
N ILE A 143 1.52 2.29 -1.24
CA ILE A 143 0.96 1.01 -1.72
C ILE A 143 1.53 0.68 -3.10
N SER A 144 1.54 1.64 -4.03
CA SER A 144 2.09 1.42 -5.37
C SER A 144 3.58 1.06 -5.33
N MET A 145 4.37 1.69 -4.45
CA MET A 145 5.80 1.42 -4.30
C MET A 145 6.04 0.03 -3.70
N ILE A 146 5.36 -0.31 -2.61
CA ILE A 146 5.51 -1.59 -1.92
C ILE A 146 5.04 -2.73 -2.84
N SER A 147 3.96 -2.53 -3.59
CA SER A 147 3.46 -3.51 -4.58
C SER A 147 4.47 -3.76 -5.69
N ALA A 148 5.13 -2.72 -6.18
CA ALA A 148 6.17 -2.86 -7.20
C ALA A 148 7.43 -3.55 -6.64
N ALA A 149 7.79 -3.25 -5.39
CA ALA A 149 8.91 -3.90 -4.70
C ALA A 149 8.64 -5.38 -4.43
N SER A 150 7.44 -5.74 -3.97
CA SER A 150 7.04 -7.12 -3.71
C SER A 150 6.97 -7.95 -5.00
N ALA A 151 6.51 -7.36 -6.12
CA ALA A 151 6.55 -8.02 -7.43
C ALA A 151 7.99 -8.32 -7.90
N ASN A 152 8.93 -7.42 -7.64
CA ASN A 152 10.34 -7.63 -7.99
C ASN A 152 11.05 -8.65 -7.08
N GLU A 153 10.72 -8.72 -5.79
CA GLU A 153 11.20 -9.76 -4.85
C GLU A 153 10.81 -11.18 -5.33
N VAL A 154 9.56 -11.38 -5.76
CA VAL A 154 9.09 -12.68 -6.28
C VAL A 154 9.80 -13.06 -7.59
N SER A 155 10.14 -12.09 -8.44
CA SER A 155 10.86 -12.35 -9.69
C SER A 155 12.33 -12.77 -9.47
N TYR A 156 12.95 -12.41 -8.35
CA TYR A 156 14.30 -12.86 -8.00
C TYR A 156 14.31 -14.23 -7.27
N GLY A 157 13.19 -14.63 -6.65
CA GLY A 157 13.01 -15.97 -6.06
C GLY A 157 12.53 -17.05 -7.04
N GLY A 158 11.95 -16.67 -8.18
CA GLY A 158 11.40 -17.58 -9.20
C GLY A 158 12.40 -18.15 -10.22
N GLY A 159 13.71 -17.91 -10.04
CA GLY A 159 14.76 -18.34 -10.96
C GLY A 159 15.35 -19.73 -10.72
N ALA A 160 14.71 -20.58 -9.91
CA ALA A 160 15.21 -21.92 -9.58
C ALA A 160 14.16 -23.02 -9.74
N SER A 161 13.53 -23.13 -10.92
CA SER A 161 12.83 -24.36 -11.31
C SER A 161 12.55 -24.44 -12.82
N ALA A 162 13.61 -24.51 -13.63
CA ALA A 162 13.54 -25.08 -14.98
C ALA A 162 14.94 -25.46 -15.52
N ALA A 163 15.67 -26.31 -14.79
CA ALA A 163 16.86 -26.96 -15.33
C ALA A 163 17.00 -28.39 -14.77
N ALA A 164 15.99 -29.21 -15.04
CA ALA A 164 16.06 -30.65 -14.83
C ALA A 164 15.36 -31.38 -15.98
N ALA A 165 15.97 -31.35 -17.17
CA ALA A 165 15.86 -32.40 -18.19
C ALA A 165 16.69 -32.04 -19.44
N ALA A 166 18.01 -32.23 -19.39
CA ALA A 166 18.78 -32.70 -20.55
C ALA A 166 20.21 -33.08 -20.12
N ALA A 167 20.59 -34.29 -20.52
CA ALA A 167 21.84 -34.98 -20.26
C ALA A 167 23.13 -34.17 -20.52
N GLY A 168 24.13 -34.44 -19.68
CA GLY A 168 25.54 -34.70 -20.03
C GLY A 168 26.26 -33.76 -21.01
N GLY A 169 27.33 -33.12 -20.53
CA GLY A 169 28.38 -32.59 -21.41
C GLY A 169 29.14 -31.41 -20.85
N TYR A 170 30.42 -31.65 -20.55
CA TYR A 170 31.57 -30.74 -20.45
C TYR A 170 31.39 -29.27 -20.90
N GLY A 171 31.87 -28.32 -20.06
CA GLY A 171 32.52 -27.10 -20.55
C GLY A 171 32.00 -25.75 -20.04
N GLN A 172 32.82 -25.10 -19.20
CA GLN A 172 33.31 -23.72 -19.35
C GLN A 172 32.37 -22.49 -19.16
N GLY A 173 32.45 -21.88 -17.97
CA GLY A 173 32.63 -20.44 -17.64
C GLY A 173 31.71 -19.33 -18.19
N PRO A 174 31.30 -18.33 -17.37
CA PRO A 174 30.72 -17.07 -17.87
C PRO A 174 31.75 -15.94 -17.90
N SER A 175 31.93 -15.30 -19.07
CA SER A 175 32.53 -13.97 -19.22
C SER A 175 32.03 -13.30 -20.50
N GLY A 176 31.42 -12.12 -20.39
CA GLY A 176 31.42 -11.15 -21.49
C GLY A 176 30.06 -10.75 -22.09
N TYR A 177 29.57 -9.60 -21.65
CA TYR A 177 29.13 -8.41 -22.41
C TYR A 177 28.69 -8.54 -23.90
N GLY A 178 27.49 -8.01 -24.21
CA GLY A 178 27.25 -7.24 -25.44
C GLY A 178 26.08 -7.70 -26.35
N PRO A 179 25.37 -6.76 -27.03
CA PRO A 179 24.05 -6.98 -27.64
C PRO A 179 24.09 -7.25 -29.16
N GLY A 180 23.08 -7.93 -29.72
CA GLY A 180 22.87 -7.93 -31.18
C GLY A 180 21.99 -9.04 -31.75
N ALA A 181 20.88 -8.60 -32.36
CA ALA A 181 20.31 -9.05 -33.64
C ALA A 181 19.97 -10.54 -33.89
N SER A 182 18.66 -10.78 -34.09
CA SER A 182 18.00 -11.55 -35.16
C SER A 182 18.73 -12.74 -35.81
N ALA A 183 18.08 -13.92 -35.84
CA ALA A 183 17.67 -14.59 -37.09
C ALA A 183 16.95 -15.93 -36.85
N SER A 184 15.82 -16.06 -37.54
CA SER A 184 15.19 -17.24 -38.16
C SER A 184 15.97 -18.57 -38.27
N SER A 185 15.27 -19.69 -38.01
CA SER A 185 15.10 -20.87 -38.90
C SER A 185 14.49 -22.03 -38.07
N ALA A 186 13.24 -22.43 -38.32
CA ALA A 186 12.79 -23.45 -39.29
C ALA A 186 12.93 -24.92 -38.82
N ALA A 187 11.75 -25.56 -38.72
CA ALA A 187 11.40 -26.95 -39.00
C ALA A 187 12.11 -28.13 -38.30
N ALA A 188 11.31 -28.98 -37.65
CA ALA A 188 11.15 -30.39 -38.06
C ALA A 188 9.93 -31.02 -37.36
N ALA A 189 9.17 -31.80 -38.14
CA ALA A 189 7.96 -32.51 -37.77
C ALA A 189 8.22 -33.80 -36.99
N ALA A 190 7.25 -34.22 -36.16
CA ALA A 190 6.99 -35.63 -35.88
C ALA A 190 5.54 -35.83 -35.43
N ALA A 191 4.79 -36.61 -36.21
CA ALA A 191 3.44 -37.09 -35.90
C ALA A 191 3.44 -38.15 -34.79
N PRO A 192 2.27 -38.43 -34.19
CA PRO A 192 1.81 -39.81 -34.17
C PRO A 192 0.33 -39.96 -34.56
N SER A 193 0.09 -41.04 -35.31
CA SER A 193 -1.17 -41.45 -35.90
C SER A 193 -1.87 -42.56 -35.12
N GLY A 194 -3.19 -42.40 -34.89
CA GLY A 194 -4.23 -43.45 -34.75
C GLY A 194 -4.26 -44.20 -33.42
N TYR A 195 -5.35 -44.71 -32.84
CA TYR A 195 -6.75 -45.06 -33.19
C TYR A 195 -7.45 -45.29 -31.80
N GLY A 196 -8.74 -45.13 -31.51
CA GLY A 196 -9.98 -44.81 -32.22
C GLY A 196 -11.15 -44.76 -31.20
N PRO A 197 -12.39 -44.36 -31.59
CA PRO A 197 -13.55 -44.32 -30.70
C PRO A 197 -14.63 -45.36 -31.05
N SER A 198 -15.25 -46.00 -30.05
CA SER A 198 -16.61 -46.55 -30.16
C SER A 198 -17.25 -46.75 -28.78
N GLN A 199 -18.31 -45.99 -28.49
CA GLN A 199 -19.33 -46.32 -27.49
C GLN A 199 -20.66 -45.66 -27.90
N GLN A 200 -21.61 -46.48 -28.35
CA GLN A 200 -23.06 -46.32 -28.18
C GLN A 200 -23.78 -47.55 -28.75
N GLY A 201 -24.72 -48.10 -27.97
CA GLY A 201 -25.56 -49.24 -28.33
C GLY A 201 -25.99 -50.03 -27.11
#